data_AF-A0A453M4Q7-F1
#
_entry.id   AF-A0A453M4Q7-F1
#
_cell.length_a   1.000
_cell.length_b   1.000
_cell.length_c   1.000
_cell.angle_alpha   90.00
_cell.angle_beta   90.00
_cell.angle_gamma   90.00
#
_symmetry.space_group_name_H-M   'P 1'
#
loop_
_entity.id
_entity.type
_entity.pdbx_description
1 polymer ?
#
loop_
_entity_poly.entity_id
_entity_poly.type
_entity_poly.pdbx_seq_one_letter_code
_entity_poly.pdbx_strand_id
1 'polypeptide(L)'
;MVRNRTASKLAKKEKQIARRNMHMPTPSQSRLLALPVQLLLILAGAAAMARAEELAEQPPITRPGCPDKCGNMSIPFPFGLMPGCFREGFQVTCDHSVDPPRAFLADTDTNRITVTDSDASAASDAAAYPGYTNTSYFPVELVDMSADRSQARAYGPITSGCSTNSTQYRFQTQAMTLGNGIT
;
A
#
# COMPACT_ATOMS: atom_id res chain seq x y z
N MET A 1 -36.03 -16.32 57.08
CA MET A 1 -36.75 -17.28 56.21
C MET A 1 -37.15 -16.59 54.91
N VAL A 2 -36.47 -16.92 53.82
CA VAL A 2 -36.70 -16.37 52.46
C VAL A 2 -37.10 -17.55 51.58
N ARG A 3 -38.26 -17.52 50.92
CA ARG A 3 -38.70 -18.55 49.97
C ARG A 3 -38.96 -17.98 48.58
N ASN A 4 -38.56 -18.78 47.60
CA ASN A 4 -38.11 -18.48 46.26
C ASN A 4 -39.27 -18.37 45.23
N ARG A 5 -39.21 -17.43 44.29
CA ARG A 5 -40.28 -17.04 43.33
C ARG A 5 -40.15 -17.67 41.93
N THR A 6 -39.57 -18.86 41.80
CA THR A 6 -39.26 -19.44 40.47
C THR A 6 -40.30 -20.42 39.92
N ALA A 7 -41.31 -20.83 40.69
CA ALA A 7 -42.30 -21.82 40.22
C ALA A 7 -43.55 -21.24 39.52
N SER A 8 -43.76 -19.91 39.52
CA SER A 8 -45.04 -19.31 39.09
C SER A 8 -45.16 -18.96 37.60
N LYS A 9 -44.07 -19.05 36.81
CA LYS A 9 -44.09 -18.55 35.42
C LYS A 9 -44.35 -19.59 34.34
N LEU A 10 -44.25 -20.89 34.63
CA LEU A 10 -44.40 -21.92 33.59
C LEU A 10 -45.85 -22.38 33.36
N ALA A 11 -46.73 -22.34 34.36
CA ALA A 11 -48.12 -22.80 34.22
C ALA A 11 -49.08 -21.80 33.54
N LYS A 12 -48.65 -20.58 33.23
CA LYS A 12 -49.51 -19.53 32.65
C LYS A 12 -49.51 -19.50 31.12
N LYS A 13 -48.61 -20.25 30.45
CA LYS A 13 -48.43 -20.17 29.00
C LYS A 13 -49.29 -21.15 28.18
N GLU A 14 -49.81 -22.23 28.78
CA GLU A 14 -50.53 -23.28 28.04
C GLU A 14 -52.07 -23.10 27.97
N LYS A 15 -52.70 -22.32 28.86
CA LYS A 15 -54.17 -22.30 28.98
C LYS A 15 -54.93 -21.27 28.12
N GLN A 16 -54.25 -20.49 27.28
CA GLN A 16 -54.90 -19.51 26.39
C GLN A 16 -55.02 -19.94 24.92
N ILE A 17 -54.60 -21.16 24.58
CA ILE A 17 -54.63 -21.67 23.20
C ILE A 17 -56.03 -22.12 22.73
N ALA A 18 -57.05 -22.17 23.60
CA ALA A 18 -58.34 -22.77 23.27
C ALA A 18 -59.56 -21.91 23.64
N ARG A 19 -59.81 -20.80 22.92
CA ARG A 19 -61.16 -20.26 22.65
C ARG A 19 -61.15 -19.49 21.32
N ARG A 20 -61.46 -20.16 20.21
CA ARG A 20 -61.97 -19.51 19.00
C ARG A 20 -63.50 -19.51 19.12
N ASN A 21 -64.13 -18.35 19.10
CA ASN A 21 -65.53 -18.20 18.71
C ASN A 21 -65.65 -17.01 17.74
N MET A 22 -66.28 -17.30 16.61
CA MET A 22 -66.54 -16.42 15.47
C MET A 22 -67.22 -15.11 15.86
N HIS A 23 -66.59 -14.00 15.51
CA HIS A 23 -67.30 -12.75 15.24
C HIS A 23 -67.02 -12.41 13.78
N MET A 24 -68.05 -12.40 12.94
CA MET A 24 -67.94 -12.04 11.53
C MET A 24 -67.58 -10.55 11.43
N PRO A 25 -66.46 -10.16 10.80
CA PRO A 25 -66.28 -8.78 10.41
C PRO A 25 -67.10 -8.53 9.12
N THR A 26 -67.91 -7.49 9.18
CA THR A 26 -68.52 -6.79 8.05
C THR A 26 -67.50 -6.51 6.94
N PRO A 27 -67.90 -6.38 5.66
CA PRO A 27 -66.99 -6.10 4.56
C PRO A 27 -66.54 -4.63 4.64
N SER A 28 -65.58 -4.34 5.51
CA SER A 28 -64.88 -3.06 5.54
C SER A 28 -63.73 -3.14 4.53
N GLN A 29 -63.88 -2.38 3.46
CA GLN A 29 -62.99 -2.26 2.30
C GLN A 29 -61.59 -1.68 2.62
N SER A 30 -61.14 -1.76 3.88
CA SER A 30 -59.95 -1.08 4.39
C SER A 30 -58.65 -1.90 4.33
N ARG A 31 -58.68 -3.14 3.82
CA ARG A 31 -57.48 -4.00 3.74
C ARG A 31 -56.61 -3.82 2.48
N LEU A 32 -57.11 -3.14 1.45
CA LEU A 32 -56.36 -2.94 0.19
C LEU A 32 -55.28 -1.85 0.29
N LEU A 33 -55.40 -0.92 1.25
CA LEU A 33 -54.44 0.17 1.47
C LEU A 33 -53.27 -0.22 2.39
N ALA A 34 -53.31 -1.38 3.04
CA ALA A 34 -52.24 -1.82 3.94
C ALA A 34 -51.00 -2.37 3.22
N LEU A 35 -51.18 -2.97 2.03
CA LEU A 35 -50.09 -3.52 1.22
C LEU A 35 -49.09 -2.45 0.71
N PRO A 36 -49.54 -1.33 0.10
CA PRO A 36 -48.60 -0.30 -0.39
C PRO A 36 -47.89 0.41 0.77
N VAL A 37 -48.55 0.59 1.92
CA VAL A 37 -47.95 1.21 3.12
C VAL A 37 -46.88 0.30 3.74
N GLN A 38 -47.12 -1.01 3.83
CA GLN A 38 -46.09 -1.95 4.28
C GLN A 38 -44.92 -2.04 3.30
N LEU A 39 -45.17 -2.01 1.99
CA LEU A 39 -44.13 -1.98 0.97
C LEU A 39 -43.29 -0.70 1.07
N LEU A 40 -43.91 0.47 1.26
CA LEU A 40 -43.21 1.74 1.48
C LEU A 40 -42.36 1.73 2.75
N LEU A 41 -42.81 1.09 3.83
CA LEU A 41 -42.01 0.94 5.07
C LEU A 41 -40.81 0.01 4.86
N ILE A 42 -40.95 -1.05 4.04
CA ILE A 42 -39.84 -1.93 3.67
C ILE A 42 -38.85 -1.21 2.73
N LEU A 43 -39.35 -0.43 1.75
CA LEU A 43 -38.51 0.40 0.87
C LEU A 43 -37.78 1.51 1.65
N ALA A 44 -38.44 2.15 2.62
CA ALA A 44 -37.81 3.16 3.47
C ALA A 44 -36.81 2.56 4.47
N GLY A 45 -37.00 1.29 4.86
CA GLY A 45 -36.10 0.56 5.76
C GLY A 45 -34.77 0.12 5.14
N ALA A 46 -34.62 0.18 3.81
CA ALA A 46 -33.38 -0.21 3.12
C ALA A 46 -32.29 0.89 3.09
N ALA A 47 -32.60 2.11 3.53
CA ALA A 47 -31.73 3.27 3.35
C ALA A 47 -30.77 3.57 4.52
N ALA A 48 -30.60 2.65 5.47
CA ALA A 48 -29.66 2.84 6.60
C ALA A 48 -28.80 1.60 6.85
N MET A 49 -28.10 1.12 5.82
CA MET A 49 -26.87 0.38 6.08
C MET A 49 -25.78 1.42 6.34
N ALA A 50 -25.56 1.68 7.64
CA ALA A 50 -24.39 2.42 8.11
C ALA A 50 -23.15 1.85 7.41
N ARG A 51 -22.41 2.71 6.71
CA ARG A 51 -21.03 2.36 6.37
C ARG A 51 -20.29 2.28 7.70
N ALA A 52 -20.11 1.06 8.19
CA ALA A 52 -18.99 0.80 9.07
C ALA A 52 -17.75 1.16 8.23
N GLU A 53 -17.07 2.25 8.57
CA GLU A 53 -15.66 2.35 8.26
C GLU A 53 -15.00 1.18 9.00
N GLU A 54 -14.86 0.08 8.29
CA GLU A 54 -13.85 -0.90 8.62
C GLU A 54 -12.53 -0.13 8.52
N LEU A 55 -11.99 0.30 9.66
CA LEU A 55 -10.56 0.49 9.78
C LEU A 55 -9.97 -0.89 9.53
N ALA A 56 -9.79 -1.23 8.26
CA ALA A 56 -9.20 -2.48 7.83
C ALA A 56 -7.81 -2.51 8.46
N GLU A 57 -7.64 -3.32 9.50
CA GLU A 57 -6.33 -3.69 10.02
C GLU A 57 -5.64 -4.42 8.87
N GLN A 58 -4.89 -3.67 8.06
CA GLN A 58 -4.19 -4.23 6.92
C GLN A 58 -3.24 -5.30 7.47
N PRO A 59 -3.14 -6.47 6.81
CA PRO A 59 -2.22 -7.50 7.26
C PRO A 59 -0.80 -6.91 7.36
N PRO A 60 -0.01 -7.31 8.37
CA PRO A 60 1.31 -6.74 8.60
C PRO A 60 2.19 -6.94 7.36
N ILE A 61 2.79 -5.85 6.88
CA ILE A 61 3.63 -5.84 5.68
C ILE A 61 5.08 -6.27 5.96
N THR A 62 5.47 -6.35 7.23
CA THR A 62 6.79 -6.79 7.69
C THR A 62 6.67 -7.72 8.90
N ARG A 63 7.80 -8.22 9.42
CA ARG A 63 7.84 -9.13 10.57
C ARG A 63 7.44 -8.40 11.87
N PRO A 64 6.85 -9.09 12.86
CA PRO A 64 6.52 -8.48 14.16
C PRO A 64 7.75 -7.85 14.81
N GLY A 65 7.62 -6.60 15.29
CA GLY A 65 8.71 -5.85 15.90
C GLY A 65 9.67 -5.17 14.93
N CYS A 66 9.44 -5.27 13.61
CA CYS A 66 10.23 -4.59 12.59
C CYS A 66 9.59 -3.24 12.21
N PRO A 67 10.38 -2.16 12.09
CA PRO A 67 9.95 -0.90 11.49
C PRO A 67 9.56 -1.12 10.03
N ASP A 68 8.44 -0.55 9.66
CA ASP A 68 7.80 -0.73 8.36
C ASP A 68 7.77 0.55 7.53
N LYS A 69 8.40 1.64 8.00
CA LYS A 69 8.42 2.93 7.31
C LYS A 69 9.75 3.67 7.41
N CYS A 70 10.04 4.42 6.35
CA CYS A 70 11.03 5.50 6.33
C CYS A 70 10.34 6.75 5.76
N GLY A 71 10.14 7.76 6.62
CA GLY A 71 9.28 8.89 6.27
C GLY A 71 7.86 8.43 5.89
N ASN A 72 7.44 8.76 4.66
CA ASN A 72 6.15 8.35 4.14
C ASN A 72 6.18 7.04 3.34
N MET A 73 7.35 6.43 3.14
CA MET A 73 7.52 5.22 2.33
C MET A 73 7.35 3.96 3.20
N SER A 74 6.51 3.02 2.77
CA SER A 74 6.39 1.69 3.39
C SER A 74 7.55 0.77 3.00
N ILE A 75 8.01 -0.05 3.94
CA ILE A 75 9.13 -0.99 3.80
C ILE A 75 8.60 -2.40 4.13
N PRO A 76 8.05 -3.11 3.12
CA PRO A 76 7.57 -4.47 3.30
C PRO A 76 8.74 -5.47 3.32
N PHE A 77 8.57 -6.59 4.03
CA PHE A 77 9.48 -7.73 3.88
C PHE A 77 9.43 -8.21 2.41
N PRO A 78 10.57 -8.47 1.73
CA PRO A 78 11.89 -8.79 2.28
C PRO A 78 12.82 -7.62 2.58
N PHE A 79 12.37 -6.37 2.36
CA PHE A 79 13.14 -5.18 2.72
C PHE A 79 13.06 -4.88 4.21
N GLY A 80 14.05 -4.17 4.74
CA GLY A 80 14.06 -3.85 6.16
C GLY A 80 15.18 -2.92 6.60
N LEU A 81 14.92 -2.23 7.70
CA LEU A 81 15.79 -1.19 8.28
C LEU A 81 16.77 -1.71 9.33
N MET A 82 16.54 -2.91 9.86
CA MET A 82 17.30 -3.46 10.98
C MET A 82 17.65 -4.94 10.76
N PRO A 83 18.76 -5.42 11.34
CA PRO A 83 19.13 -6.83 11.27
C PRO A 83 17.97 -7.74 11.70
N GLY A 84 17.73 -8.82 10.94
CA GLY A 84 16.62 -9.75 11.17
C GLY A 84 15.27 -9.32 10.57
N CYS A 85 15.15 -8.07 10.12
CA CYS A 85 13.95 -7.54 9.46
C CYS A 85 14.03 -7.54 7.93
N PHE A 86 15.16 -7.93 7.35
CA PHE A 86 15.35 -8.03 5.90
C PHE A 86 15.93 -9.39 5.50
N ARG A 87 15.80 -9.75 4.23
CA ARG A 87 16.63 -10.78 3.60
C ARG A 87 17.95 -10.17 3.14
N GLU A 88 19.03 -10.95 3.13
CA GLU A 88 20.33 -10.50 2.63
C GLU A 88 20.18 -9.83 1.25
N GLY A 89 20.85 -8.68 1.04
CA GLY A 89 20.71 -7.89 -0.19
C GLY A 89 19.48 -6.96 -0.26
N PHE A 90 18.53 -7.07 0.67
CA PHE A 90 17.32 -6.23 0.74
C PHE A 90 17.38 -5.18 1.87
N GLN A 91 18.57 -4.94 2.43
CA GLN A 91 18.73 -3.96 3.49
C GLN A 91 18.47 -2.55 2.96
N VAL A 92 17.73 -1.77 3.76
CA VAL A 92 17.39 -0.37 3.48
C VAL A 92 18.00 0.50 4.58
N THR A 93 18.53 1.65 4.19
CA THR A 93 18.96 2.72 5.10
C THR A 93 17.98 3.88 4.99
N CYS A 94 17.55 4.42 6.13
CA CYS A 94 16.73 5.62 6.19
C CYS A 94 17.62 6.82 6.53
N ASP A 95 17.73 7.77 5.63
CA ASP A 95 18.43 9.03 5.86
C ASP A 95 17.50 10.03 6.54
N HIS A 96 17.81 10.34 7.80
CA HIS A 96 17.07 11.28 8.63
C HIS A 96 17.67 12.70 8.63
N SER A 97 18.70 12.97 7.81
CA SER A 97 19.30 14.31 7.70
C SER A 97 18.44 15.30 6.90
N VAL A 98 17.37 14.80 6.28
CA VAL A 98 16.43 15.54 5.44
C VAL A 98 14.98 15.29 5.89
N ASP A 99 14.09 16.24 5.59
CA ASP A 99 12.67 16.17 5.93
C ASP A 99 11.80 16.23 4.65
N PRO A 100 10.98 15.20 4.33
CA PRO A 100 10.86 13.94 5.07
C PRO A 100 12.10 13.02 4.89
N PRO A 101 12.33 12.07 5.81
CA PRO A 101 13.40 11.08 5.67
C PRO A 101 13.31 10.29 4.36
N ARG A 102 14.48 9.97 3.77
CA ARG A 102 14.59 9.31 2.46
C ARG A 102 15.16 7.90 2.60
N ALA A 103 14.63 6.97 1.82
CA ALA A 103 15.05 5.56 1.87
C ALA A 103 16.03 5.24 0.76
N PHE A 104 17.10 4.53 1.10
CA PHE A 104 18.14 4.09 0.17
C PHE A 104 18.36 2.59 0.31
N LEU A 105 18.65 1.91 -0.79
CA LEU A 105 19.19 0.56 -0.73
C LEU A 105 20.58 0.67 -0.08
N ALA A 106 20.82 -0.10 0.98
CA ALA A 106 22.03 0.04 1.78
C ALA A 106 23.27 -0.18 0.89
N ASP A 107 24.23 0.74 1.00
CA ASP A 107 25.45 0.69 0.20
C ASP A 107 26.37 -0.42 0.74
N THR A 108 26.43 -1.52 -0.01
CA THR A 108 27.28 -2.69 0.28
C THR A 108 28.42 -2.82 -0.73
N ASP A 109 28.97 -1.70 -1.21
CA ASP A 109 29.95 -1.65 -2.32
C ASP A 109 29.43 -2.20 -3.67
N THR A 110 28.14 -2.51 -3.76
CA THR A 110 27.53 -3.08 -4.96
C THR A 110 26.26 -2.35 -5.35
N ASN A 111 25.54 -1.75 -4.41
CA ASN A 111 24.24 -1.11 -4.63
C ASN A 111 24.41 0.36 -5.01
N ARG A 112 24.78 0.60 -6.28
CA ARG A 112 25.02 1.96 -6.77
C ARG A 112 24.58 2.13 -8.22
N ILE A 113 24.27 3.37 -8.56
CA ILE A 113 24.09 3.81 -9.93
C ILE A 113 25.40 4.44 -10.39
N THR A 114 25.96 3.91 -11.47
CA THR A 114 27.13 4.43 -12.14
C THR A 114 26.69 5.19 -13.39
N VAL A 115 27.07 6.45 -13.48
CA VAL A 115 26.85 7.28 -14.66
C VAL A 115 28.20 7.53 -15.31
N THR A 116 28.36 7.10 -16.55
CA THR A 116 29.55 7.39 -17.35
C THR A 116 29.17 8.34 -18.48
N ASP A 117 29.79 9.50 -18.47
CA ASP A 117 29.73 10.49 -19.53
C ASP A 117 30.96 10.36 -20.42
N SER A 118 30.74 10.42 -21.73
CA SER A 118 31.81 10.34 -22.73
C SER A 118 31.57 11.37 -23.82
N ASP A 119 32.54 12.25 -24.03
CA ASP A 119 32.49 13.24 -25.11
C ASP A 119 33.03 12.62 -26.41
N ALA A 120 32.24 12.68 -27.48
CA ALA A 120 32.62 12.24 -28.81
C ALA A 120 32.53 13.42 -29.79
N SER A 121 33.65 13.78 -30.41
CA SER A 121 33.67 14.73 -31.51
C SER A 121 33.41 14.03 -32.84
N ALA A 122 32.55 14.59 -33.69
CA ALA A 122 32.49 14.22 -35.12
C ALA A 122 33.69 14.76 -35.93
N ALA A 123 34.71 15.29 -35.28
CA ALA A 123 35.90 15.84 -35.94
C ALA A 123 36.72 14.70 -36.56
N SER A 124 37.13 14.90 -37.81
CA SER A 124 37.94 13.98 -38.64
C SER A 124 39.31 13.64 -38.05
N ASP A 125 39.74 14.35 -37.01
CA ASP A 125 41.05 14.20 -36.40
C ASP A 125 40.91 13.65 -34.97
N ALA A 126 40.63 12.36 -34.87
CA ALA A 126 40.58 11.61 -33.61
C ALA A 126 41.87 11.72 -32.76
N ALA A 127 42.97 12.22 -33.35
CA ALA A 127 44.25 12.44 -32.68
C ALA A 127 44.33 13.74 -31.86
N ALA A 128 43.44 14.71 -32.07
CA ALA A 128 43.53 16.04 -31.43
C ALA A 128 42.71 16.18 -30.14
N TYR A 129 41.78 15.27 -29.87
CA TYR A 129 40.94 15.29 -28.67
C TYR A 129 40.86 13.87 -28.08
N PRO A 130 41.63 13.54 -27.03
CA PRO A 130 41.35 12.33 -26.26
C PRO A 130 39.97 12.48 -25.63
N GLY A 131 39.03 11.60 -25.98
CA GLY A 131 37.69 11.63 -25.42
C GLY A 131 37.74 11.65 -23.89
N TYR A 132 37.06 12.61 -23.28
CA TYR A 132 36.99 12.72 -21.83
C TYR A 132 35.89 11.79 -21.33
N THR A 133 36.25 10.85 -20.43
CA THR A 133 35.29 9.98 -19.76
C THR A 133 35.20 10.38 -18.29
N ASN A 134 34.02 10.80 -17.84
CA ASN A 134 33.76 11.08 -16.43
C ASN A 134 32.81 10.02 -15.87
N THR A 135 33.16 9.44 -14.72
CA THR A 135 32.32 8.46 -14.04
C THR A 135 31.90 8.99 -12.69
N SER A 136 30.60 9.01 -12.44
CA SER A 136 29.99 9.41 -11.18
C SER A 136 29.21 8.25 -10.57
N TYR A 137 29.20 8.19 -9.23
CA TYR A 137 28.49 7.16 -8.47
C TYR A 137 27.42 7.78 -7.59
N PHE A 138 26.22 7.19 -7.59
CA PHE A 138 25.08 7.66 -6.82
C PHE A 138 24.45 6.51 -6.03
N PRO A 139 24.00 6.76 -4.80
CA PRO A 139 23.25 5.76 -4.04
C PRO A 139 21.89 5.50 -4.69
N VAL A 140 21.34 4.30 -4.47
CA VAL A 140 20.03 3.91 -4.99
C VAL A 140 18.95 4.39 -4.05
N GLU A 141 18.35 5.55 -4.34
CA GLU A 141 17.20 6.05 -3.59
C GLU A 141 15.91 5.36 -4.06
N LEU A 142 15.10 4.92 -3.10
CA LEU A 142 13.88 4.17 -3.34
C LEU A 142 12.66 5.10 -3.37
N VAL A 143 11.80 4.89 -4.37
CA VAL A 143 10.52 5.59 -4.53
C VAL A 143 9.42 4.80 -3.83
N ASP A 144 9.33 3.51 -4.17
CA ASP A 144 8.36 2.58 -3.60
C ASP A 144 8.83 1.13 -3.81
N MET A 145 8.16 0.24 -3.07
CA MET A 145 8.43 -1.19 -3.06
C MET A 145 7.11 -1.95 -3.02
N SER A 146 7.04 -3.04 -3.77
CA SER A 146 5.91 -3.94 -3.81
C SER A 146 6.41 -5.36 -3.87
N ALA A 147 6.28 -6.07 -2.75
CA ALA A 147 6.63 -7.49 -2.67
C ALA A 147 5.65 -8.35 -3.49
N ASP A 148 4.37 -7.97 -3.52
CA ASP A 148 3.33 -8.64 -4.31
C ASP A 148 3.60 -8.56 -5.82
N ARG A 149 4.12 -7.44 -6.32
CA ARG A 149 4.52 -7.29 -7.73
C ARG A 149 5.99 -7.64 -7.99
N SER A 150 6.74 -8.04 -6.96
CA SER A 150 8.20 -8.24 -7.07
C SER A 150 8.91 -7.04 -7.72
N GLN A 151 8.51 -5.84 -7.33
CA GLN A 151 8.94 -4.59 -7.95
C GLN A 151 9.55 -3.66 -6.88
N ALA A 152 10.66 -3.01 -7.24
CA ALA A 152 11.15 -1.84 -6.55
C ALA A 152 11.36 -0.72 -7.57
N ARG A 153 10.96 0.49 -7.21
CA ARG A 153 11.19 1.70 -8.02
C ARG A 153 12.23 2.55 -7.32
N ALA A 154 13.15 3.10 -8.09
CA ALA A 154 14.23 3.94 -7.59
C ALA A 154 14.36 5.21 -8.43
N TYR A 155 14.90 6.27 -7.84
CA TYR A 155 15.29 7.45 -8.58
C TYR A 155 16.58 7.18 -9.37
N GLY A 156 16.58 7.60 -10.63
CA GLY A 156 17.75 7.59 -11.50
C GLY A 156 18.25 9.02 -11.71
N PRO A 157 19.57 9.27 -11.64
CA PRO A 157 20.13 10.56 -12.04
C PRO A 157 19.89 10.79 -13.54
N ILE A 158 19.61 12.02 -13.93
CA ILE A 158 19.53 12.44 -15.34
C ILE A 158 20.57 13.54 -15.51
N THR A 159 21.42 13.46 -16.53
CA THR A 159 22.27 14.59 -16.92
C THR A 159 22.04 14.92 -18.39
N SER A 160 22.08 16.21 -18.72
CA SER A 160 22.02 16.70 -20.08
C SER A 160 23.00 17.84 -20.23
N GLY A 161 23.83 17.80 -21.28
CA GLY A 161 24.77 18.85 -21.62
C GLY A 161 24.39 19.45 -22.96
N CYS A 162 24.02 20.73 -22.98
CA CYS A 162 23.78 21.47 -24.21
C CYS A 162 24.93 22.45 -24.44
N SER A 163 25.65 22.32 -25.54
CA SER A 163 26.67 23.28 -25.97
C SER A 163 26.31 23.83 -27.35
N THR A 164 26.29 25.15 -27.48
CA THR A 164 26.03 25.83 -28.77
C THR A 164 27.30 26.15 -29.55
N ASN A 165 28.48 25.92 -28.96
CA ASN A 165 29.79 26.26 -29.51
C ASN A 165 30.64 25.01 -29.86
N SER A 166 30.07 23.81 -29.70
CA SER A 166 30.77 22.55 -29.98
C SER A 166 29.86 21.64 -30.81
N THR A 167 30.44 20.97 -31.79
CA THR A 167 29.80 19.85 -32.51
C THR A 167 30.10 18.50 -31.84
N GLN A 168 30.60 18.52 -30.60
CA GLN A 168 30.76 17.30 -29.80
C GLN A 168 29.40 16.80 -29.31
N TYR A 169 29.19 15.49 -29.47
CA TYR A 169 28.07 14.78 -28.90
C TYR A 169 28.53 14.17 -27.57
N ARG A 170 27.75 14.38 -26.50
CA ARG A 170 27.99 13.71 -25.22
C ARG A 170 27.13 12.46 -25.16
N PHE A 171 27.78 11.30 -25.11
CA PHE A 171 27.13 10.02 -24.87
C PHE A 171 27.13 9.74 -23.37
N GLN A 172 25.93 9.47 -22.83
CA GLN A 172 25.75 9.10 -21.44
C GLN A 172 25.30 7.65 -21.36
N THR A 173 26.01 6.85 -20.56
CA THR A 173 25.57 5.50 -20.19
C THR A 173 25.30 5.47 -18.69
N GLN A 174 24.16 4.90 -18.32
CA GLN A 174 23.79 4.68 -16.92
C GLN A 174 23.69 3.19 -16.68
N ALA A 175 24.31 2.72 -15.61
CA ALA A 175 24.24 1.34 -15.16
C ALA A 175 23.88 1.30 -13.68
N MET A 176 22.92 0.46 -13.32
CA MET A 176 22.59 0.18 -11.94
C MET A 176 23.16 -1.19 -11.58
N THR A 177 24.02 -1.23 -10.57
CA THR A 177 24.48 -2.49 -9.98
C THR A 177 23.72 -2.70 -8.69
N LEU A 178 23.22 -3.91 -8.51
CA LEU A 178 22.61 -4.40 -7.28
C LEU A 178 23.41 -5.62 -6.83
N GLY A 179 23.48 -5.86 -5.52
CA GLY A 179 24.34 -6.87 -4.87
C GLY A 179 24.43 -8.23 -5.57
N ASN A 180 25.46 -9.00 -5.20
CA ASN A 180 25.66 -10.33 -5.73
C ASN A 180 24.41 -11.19 -5.48
N GLY A 181 23.81 -11.72 -6.55
CA GLY A 181 22.57 -12.47 -6.48
C GLY A 181 22.61 -13.54 -5.39
N ILE A 182 21.54 -13.62 -4.61
CA ILE A 182 21.38 -14.66 -3.58
C ILE A 182 21.14 -15.97 -4.34
N THR A 183 22.15 -16.85 -4.36
CA THR A 183 22.02 -18.24 -4.84
C THR A 183 21.33 -19.11 -3.80
#